data_AF-A0A1V6BA05-F1
#
_entry.id   AF-A0A1V6BA05-F1
#
_cell.length_a   1.000
_cell.length_b   1.000
_cell.length_c   1.000
_cell.angle_alpha   90.00
_cell.angle_beta   90.00
_cell.angle_gamma   90.00
#
_symmetry.space_group_name_H-M   'P 1'
#
loop_
_entity.id
_entity.type
_entity.pdbx_description
1 polymer ?
#
loop_
_entity_poly.entity_id
_entity_poly.type
_entity_poly.pdbx_seq_one_letter_code
_entity_poly.pdbx_strand_id
1 'polypeptide(L)' 'MKKDPTEKKENLKLVSGHPDNLLHTFVRWTEDGRIYRGTVIDVFIRQGVRYLDVMTIFGTKRSVSLSKVKFINFKDQI' A
#
# COMPACT_ATOMS: atom_id res chain seq x y z
N MET A 1 -41.87 13.34 9.89
CA MET A 1 -41.08 14.57 10.11
C MET A 1 -39.61 14.23 9.91
N LYS A 2 -38.95 14.96 9.00
CA LYS A 2 -37.48 15.15 8.80
C LYS A 2 -36.59 13.95 8.41
N LYS A 3 -35.94 14.10 7.25
CA LYS A 3 -34.77 13.31 6.78
C LYS A 3 -33.57 13.59 7.67
N ASP A 4 -32.68 12.61 7.85
CA ASP A 4 -31.25 12.90 7.74
C ASP A 4 -30.46 11.74 7.10
N PRO A 5 -29.54 12.02 6.15
CA PRO A 5 -29.04 11.07 5.17
C PRO A 5 -27.51 10.98 5.28
N THR A 6 -26.97 10.31 6.30
CA THR A 6 -25.50 10.26 6.42
C THR A 6 -25.03 8.98 7.09
N GLU A 7 -25.03 7.87 6.35
CA GLU A 7 -24.01 6.85 6.61
C GLU A 7 -23.48 6.24 5.33
N LYS A 8 -23.14 7.14 4.39
CA LYS A 8 -22.01 6.91 3.49
C LYS A 8 -20.72 7.13 4.30
N LYS A 9 -20.51 6.34 5.36
CA LYS A 9 -19.16 6.10 5.84
C LYS A 9 -18.58 5.12 4.83
N GLU A 10 -18.03 5.68 3.76
CA GLU A 10 -17.05 5.00 2.94
C GLU A 10 -16.20 4.16 3.87
N ASN A 11 -16.25 2.85 3.66
CA ASN A 11 -15.38 1.89 4.28
C ASN A 11 -13.94 2.25 3.87
N LEU A 12 -13.34 3.25 4.52
CA LEU A 12 -11.94 3.17 4.90
C LEU A 12 -11.84 2.06 5.95
N LYS A 13 -12.10 0.82 5.51
CA LYS A 13 -11.35 -0.32 6.01
C LYS A 13 -9.91 -0.06 5.53
N LEU A 14 -9.21 0.83 6.26
CA LEU A 14 -7.78 0.64 6.44
C LEU A 14 -7.68 -0.80 6.90
N VAL A 15 -7.21 -1.63 5.98
CA VAL A 15 -7.02 -3.05 6.16
C VAL A 15 -6.29 -3.23 7.49
N SER A 16 -7.05 -3.61 8.52
CA SER A 16 -6.53 -4.11 9.80
C SER A 16 -5.98 -5.52 9.61
N GLY A 17 -5.38 -5.78 8.45
CA GLY A 17 -4.68 -6.99 8.14
C GLY A 17 -3.38 -6.95 8.89
N HIS A 18 -3.06 -8.07 9.52
CA HIS A 18 -1.71 -8.35 9.99
C HIS A 18 -0.67 -7.90 8.94
N PRO A 19 0.55 -7.51 9.36
CA PRO A 19 1.63 -7.18 8.43
C PRO A 19 1.84 -8.24 7.33
N ASP A 20 1.44 -9.48 7.60
CA ASP A 20 1.46 -10.63 6.69
C ASP A 20 0.53 -10.49 5.47
N ASN A 21 -0.50 -9.64 5.53
CA ASN A 21 -1.51 -9.52 4.47
C ASN A 21 -1.12 -8.54 3.34
N LEU A 22 0.10 -8.00 3.39
CA LEU A 22 0.64 -7.11 2.36
C LEU A 22 1.53 -7.84 1.37
N LEU A 23 1.92 -9.09 1.65
CA LEU A 23 2.71 -9.90 0.73
C LEU A 23 1.98 -10.07 -0.60
N HIS A 24 2.73 -10.03 -1.70
CA HIS A 24 2.22 -10.09 -3.07
C HIS A 24 1.28 -8.94 -3.47
N THR A 25 1.18 -7.88 -2.66
CA THR A 25 0.44 -6.67 -3.03
C THR A 25 1.27 -5.80 -3.96
N PHE A 26 0.62 -5.22 -4.97
CA PHE A 26 1.26 -4.26 -5.86
C PHE A 26 1.26 -2.87 -5.25
N VAL A 27 2.40 -2.20 -5.32
CA VAL A 27 2.59 -0.84 -4.81
C VAL A 27 3.24 0.06 -5.84
N ARG A 28 2.98 1.36 -5.72
CA ARG A 28 3.74 2.41 -6.39
C ARG A 28 4.38 3.35 -5.38
N TRP A 29 5.53 3.90 -5.70
CA TRP A 29 6.18 4.94 -4.91
C TRP A 29 6.93 5.92 -5.82
N THR A 30 7.29 7.08 -5.26
CA THR A 30 8.10 8.09 -5.95
C THR A 30 9.45 8.22 -5.27
N GLU A 31 10.52 8.15 -6.05
CA GLU A 31 11.91 8.36 -5.61
C GLU A 31 12.63 9.16 -6.70
N ASP A 32 13.35 10.22 -6.32
CA ASP A 32 14.07 11.11 -7.26
C ASP A 32 13.22 11.67 -8.41
N GLY A 33 11.94 11.98 -8.11
CA GLY A 33 10.98 12.49 -9.11
C GLY A 33 10.46 11.44 -10.09
N ARG A 34 10.89 10.17 -9.98
CA ARG A 34 10.44 9.05 -10.82
C ARG A 34 9.43 8.18 -10.10
N ILE A 35 8.45 7.67 -10.83
CA ILE A 35 7.44 6.74 -10.31
C ILE A 35 7.91 5.31 -10.56
N TYR A 36 7.95 4.54 -9.49
CA TYR A 36 8.29 3.12 -9.52
C TYR A 36 7.07 2.28 -9.15
N ARG A 37 7.09 1.03 -9.62
CA ARG A 37 6.08 0.01 -9.33
C ARG A 37 6.78 -1.29 -8.97
N GLY A 38 6.17 -2.05 -8.07
CA GLY A 38 6.69 -3.34 -7.66
C GLY A 38 5.70 -4.11 -6.81
N THR A 39 6.11 -5.32 -6.45
CA THR A 39 5.34 -6.24 -5.63
C THR A 39 6.02 -6.38 -4.28
N VAL A 40 5.25 -6.25 -3.20
CA VAL A 40 5.76 -6.45 -1.84
C VAL A 40 6.13 -7.91 -1.63
N ILE A 41 7.34 -8.14 -1.12
CA ILE A 41 7.88 -9.47 -0.83
C ILE A 41 8.22 -9.67 0.65
N ASP A 42 8.37 -8.59 1.42
CA ASP A 42 8.56 -8.63 2.87
C ASP A 42 8.16 -7.31 3.54
N VAL A 43 7.88 -7.35 4.84
CA VAL A 43 7.50 -6.20 5.67
C VAL A 43 8.31 -6.25 6.97
N PHE A 44 9.05 -5.18 7.26
CA PHE A 44 9.89 -5.13 8.45
C PHE A 44 9.87 -3.75 9.13
N ILE A 45 10.35 -3.71 10.38
CA ILE A 45 10.46 -2.49 11.18
C ILE A 45 11.94 -2.20 11.41
N ARG A 46 12.39 -0.98 11.09
CA ARG A 46 13.73 -0.48 11.39
C ARG A 46 13.62 0.85 12.11
N GLN A 47 14.16 0.92 13.33
CA GLN A 47 14.13 2.13 14.18
C GLN A 47 12.71 2.71 14.36
N GLY A 48 11.71 1.85 14.55
CA GLY A 48 10.31 2.26 14.72
C GLY A 48 9.57 2.64 13.43
N VAL A 49 10.25 2.63 12.28
CA VAL A 49 9.65 2.91 10.97
C VAL A 49 9.38 1.61 10.23
N ARG A 50 8.16 1.48 9.66
CA ARG A 50 7.79 0.33 8.81
C ARG A 50 8.33 0.52 7.39
N TYR A 51 8.95 -0.53 6.86
CA TYR A 51 9.46 -0.64 5.51
C TYR A 51 8.83 -1.83 4.80
N LEU A 52 8.75 -1.71 3.47
CA LEU A 52 8.40 -2.79 2.57
C LEU A 52 9.63 -3.14 1.75
N ASP A 53 10.00 -4.41 1.70
CA ASP A 53 10.82 -4.89 0.61
C ASP A 53 9.92 -5.15 -0.59
N VAL A 54 10.28 -4.53 -1.71
CA VAL A 54 9.56 -4.61 -2.97
C VAL A 54 10.47 -5.14 -4.07
N MET A 55 9.95 -6.08 -4.84
CA MET A 55 10.54 -6.52 -6.09
C MET A 55 9.99 -5.66 -7.22
N THR A 56 10.85 -4.92 -7.92
CA THR A 56 10.46 -4.18 -9.12
C THR A 56 10.16 -5.12 -10.28
N ILE A 57 9.49 -4.62 -11.32
CA ILE A 57 9.23 -5.39 -12.56
C ILE A 57 10.51 -5.89 -13.25
N PHE A 58 11.66 -5.28 -12.97
CA PHE A 58 12.96 -5.66 -13.51
C PHE A 58 13.73 -6.64 -12.61
N GLY A 59 13.09 -7.18 -11.57
CA GLY A 59 13.73 -8.12 -10.64
C GLY A 59 14.71 -7.48 -9.65
N THR A 60 14.74 -6.15 -9.55
CA THR A 60 15.54 -5.45 -8.54
C THR A 60 14.78 -5.33 -7.23
N LYS A 61 15.41 -5.75 -6.12
CA LYS A 61 14.89 -5.57 -4.75
C LYS A 61 15.17 -4.15 -4.24
N ARG A 62 14.17 -3.51 -3.61
CA ARG A 62 14.28 -2.20 -2.96
C ARG A 62 13.56 -2.22 -1.61
N SER A 63 14.09 -1.49 -0.63
CA SER A 63 13.39 -1.24 0.64
C SER A 63 12.81 0.16 0.64
N VAL A 64 11.50 0.28 0.80
CA VAL A 64 10.78 1.56 0.74
C VAL A 64 9.99 1.79 2.01
N SER A 65 9.99 3.02 2.53
CA SER A 65 9.19 3.34 3.71
C SER A 65 7.71 3.16 3.38
N LEU A 66 6.96 2.49 4.27
CA LEU A 66 5.52 2.31 4.14
C LEU A 66 4.77 3.65 3.99
N SER A 67 5.31 4.73 4.56
CA SER A 67 4.75 6.09 4.45
C SER A 67 4.83 6.69 3.04
N LYS A 68 5.71 6.16 2.18
CA LYS A 68 5.97 6.67 0.81
C LYS A 68 5.31 5.85 -0.28
N VAL A 69 4.64 4.74 0.06
CA VAL A 69 3.99 3.87 -0.91
C VAL A 69 2.50 4.17 -1.03
N LYS A 70 1.95 3.93 -2.21
CA LYS A 70 0.51 3.81 -2.44
C LYS A 70 0.21 2.40 -2.91
N PHE A 71 -0.69 1.71 -2.20
CA PHE A 71 -1.19 0.41 -2.61
C PHE A 71 -2.06 0.52 -3.86
N ILE A 72 -1.89 -0.40 -4.79
CA ILE A 72 -2.66 -0.48 -6.03
C ILE A 72 -3.69 -1.59 -5.84
N ASN A 73 -4.98 -1.23 -5.79
CA ASN A 73 -6.06 -2.20 -5.80
C ASN A 73 -6.55 -2.40 -7.24
N PHE A 74 -6.58 -3.65 -7.72
CA PHE A 74 -7.09 -3.96 -9.07
C PHE A 74 -8.61 -4.03 -9.13
N LYS A 75 -9.31 -4.01 -7.99
CA LYS A 75 -10.78 -4.03 -7.96
C LYS A 75 -11.43 -2.75 -8.47
N ASP A 76 -10.69 -1.66 -8.60
CA ASP A 76 -11.18 -0.37 -9.10
C ASP A 76 -10.88 -0.15 -10.60
N GLN A 77 -10.52 -1.22 -11.35
CA GLN A 77 -10.22 -1.15 -12.79
C GLN A 77 -11.20 -1.91 -13.69
N ILE A 78 -12.37 -2.32 -13.16
CA ILE A 78 -13.45 -2.98 -13.94
C ILE A 78 -14.74 -2.19 -13.76
#